data_AF-A0AAW2DPM4-F1
#
_entry.id   AF-A0AAW2DPM4-F1
#
_cell.length_a   1.000
_cell.length_b   1.000
_cell.length_c   1.000
_cell.angle_alpha   90.00
_cell.angle_beta   90.00
_cell.angle_gamma   90.00
#
_symmetry.space_group_name_H-M   'P 1'
#
loop_
_entity.id
_entity.type
_entity.pdbx_description
1 polymer ?
#
loop_
_entity_poly.entity_id
_entity_poly.type
_entity_poly.pdbx_seq_one_letter_code
_entity_poly.pdbx_strand_id
1 'polypeptide(L)'
;MGWKEKHISKVRREVLIKTVAQAIPTYSMSIFKIPKLVCDGINSALSKYWWGQTRDEKKIHWINWGRLCTSKRKEGMGFRDIHAFNLAMLAKQAWHLTHEMHLLFYRVYKARYFPSCSFMDAELGANPSMVADLSLKVADLIDTTTNQWDRGKVHTIFEPDTREDILKIKLSNVASRDRLIWKENKANKFSVKTAYQVALRLHHPQIGEHSLASMDRKMWKRIWSLNVPPKVRNFMWRACSNILPTKANLVQKKVQVDPICTVCGQHEETMGHILWECLLARNVWAQVRSRIQKTSSLEASFFLLMRQMMERLSGKEFELSAMIA
;
A
#
# COMPACT_ATOMS: atom_id res chain seq x y z
N MET A 1 24.63 -19.70 -12.98
CA MET A 1 25.07 -18.73 -11.94
C MET A 1 24.39 -19.04 -10.61
N GLY A 2 24.84 -20.11 -9.97
CA GLY A 2 24.47 -20.44 -8.58
C GLY A 2 25.44 -19.79 -7.60
N TRP A 3 25.21 -20.07 -6.32
CA TRP A 3 25.94 -19.67 -5.10
C TRP A 3 25.15 -18.66 -4.23
N LYS A 4 24.62 -19.17 -3.09
CA LYS A 4 24.04 -18.49 -1.90
C LYS A 4 22.51 -18.32 -1.74
N GLU A 5 21.65 -18.92 -2.56
CA GLU A 5 20.18 -18.79 -2.33
C GLU A 5 19.63 -19.57 -1.11
N LYS A 6 20.37 -20.56 -0.57
CA LYS A 6 19.83 -21.48 0.46
C LYS A 6 19.37 -20.81 1.76
N HIS A 7 19.95 -19.67 2.19
CA HIS A 7 19.57 -19.02 3.46
C HIS A 7 19.58 -17.48 3.41
N ILE A 8 18.83 -16.86 2.48
CA ILE A 8 18.64 -15.40 2.50
C ILE A 8 17.59 -15.04 3.55
N SER A 9 17.96 -14.19 4.51
CA SER A 9 17.05 -13.67 5.53
C SER A 9 15.91 -12.84 4.94
N LYS A 10 14.77 -12.75 5.65
CA LYS A 10 13.62 -11.93 5.22
C LYS A 10 13.99 -10.46 5.00
N VAL A 11 14.82 -9.89 5.87
CA VAL A 11 15.33 -8.52 5.71
C VAL A 11 16.13 -8.36 4.41
N ARG A 12 17.03 -9.30 4.09
CA ARG A 12 17.82 -9.23 2.84
C ARG A 12 16.93 -9.36 1.61
N ARG A 13 15.89 -10.19 1.66
CA ARG A 13 14.90 -10.30 0.57
C ARG A 13 14.13 -9.00 0.37
N GLU A 14 13.74 -8.33 1.46
CA GLU A 14 13.05 -7.04 1.40
C GLU A 14 13.91 -6.03 0.63
N VAL A 15 15.20 -5.97 0.96
CA VAL A 15 16.17 -5.11 0.28
C VAL A 15 16.26 -5.48 -1.20
N LEU A 16 16.50 -6.74 -1.54
CA LEU A 16 16.65 -7.18 -2.94
C LEU A 16 15.41 -6.90 -3.79
N ILE A 17 14.19 -7.12 -3.25
CA ILE A 17 12.96 -6.79 -3.97
C ILE A 17 12.90 -5.29 -4.28
N LYS A 18 13.19 -4.44 -3.29
CA LYS A 18 13.03 -2.98 -3.42
C LYS A 18 14.12 -2.34 -4.27
N THR A 19 15.36 -2.77 -4.10
CA THR A 19 16.52 -2.11 -4.72
C THR A 19 16.87 -2.70 -6.07
N VAL A 20 16.55 -3.97 -6.32
CA VAL A 20 16.89 -4.65 -7.58
C VAL A 20 15.61 -4.90 -8.38
N ALA A 21 14.75 -5.79 -7.88
CA ALA A 21 13.66 -6.32 -8.68
C ALA A 21 12.63 -5.27 -9.09
N GLN A 22 12.30 -4.33 -8.20
CA GLN A 22 11.39 -3.21 -8.49
C GLN A 22 12.06 -2.02 -9.18
N ALA A 23 13.40 -1.94 -9.14
CA ALA A 23 14.14 -0.86 -9.79
C ALA A 23 14.33 -1.12 -11.29
N ILE A 24 14.66 -2.35 -11.67
CA ILE A 24 14.90 -2.78 -13.06
C ILE A 24 13.82 -2.31 -14.04
N PRO A 25 12.51 -2.55 -13.80
CA PRO A 25 11.48 -2.17 -14.78
C PRO A 25 11.17 -0.66 -14.80
N THR A 26 11.79 0.17 -13.94
CA THR A 26 11.37 1.57 -13.74
C THR A 26 11.46 2.39 -15.02
N TYR A 27 12.51 2.19 -15.82
CA TYR A 27 12.68 2.87 -17.10
C TYR A 27 11.57 2.48 -18.09
N SER A 28 11.39 1.18 -18.32
CA SER A 28 10.35 0.66 -19.23
C SER A 28 8.95 1.08 -18.78
N MET A 29 8.65 1.03 -17.48
CA MET A 29 7.38 1.49 -16.90
C MET A 29 7.16 3.00 -17.04
N SER A 30 8.21 3.78 -17.28
CA SER A 30 8.09 5.23 -17.47
C SER A 30 7.70 5.61 -18.89
N ILE A 31 7.84 4.70 -19.84
CA ILE A 31 7.65 4.94 -21.27
C ILE A 31 6.47 4.11 -21.82
N PHE A 32 6.33 2.87 -21.37
CA PHE A 32 5.35 1.92 -21.90
C PHE A 32 4.26 1.58 -20.88
N LYS A 33 3.02 1.46 -21.38
CA LYS A 33 1.93 0.79 -20.64
C LYS A 33 2.15 -0.71 -20.73
N ILE A 34 2.64 -1.30 -19.65
CA ILE A 34 2.91 -2.73 -19.57
C ILE A 34 1.58 -3.47 -19.46
N PRO A 35 1.35 -4.53 -20.26
CA PRO A 35 0.13 -5.33 -20.16
C PRO A 35 -0.09 -5.83 -18.73
N LYS A 36 -1.33 -5.72 -18.23
CA LYS A 36 -1.68 -6.09 -16.85
C LYS A 36 -1.25 -7.52 -16.51
N LEU A 37 -1.41 -8.46 -17.43
CA LEU A 37 -0.99 -9.86 -17.27
C LEU A 37 0.51 -10.00 -16.96
N VAL A 38 1.36 -9.18 -17.59
CA VAL A 38 2.80 -9.17 -17.35
C VAL A 38 3.10 -8.58 -15.97
N CYS A 39 2.45 -7.47 -15.61
CA CYS A 39 2.57 -6.87 -14.27
C CYS A 39 2.16 -7.86 -13.16
N ASP A 40 1.04 -8.57 -13.36
CA ASP A 40 0.54 -9.59 -12.43
C ASP A 40 1.50 -10.79 -12.34
N GLY A 41 2.11 -11.19 -13.46
CA GLY A 41 3.19 -12.19 -13.49
C GLY A 41 4.40 -11.77 -12.65
N ILE A 42 4.85 -10.51 -12.79
CA ILE A 42 5.96 -9.97 -11.98
C ILE A 42 5.58 -9.91 -10.50
N ASN A 43 4.39 -9.38 -10.16
CA ASN A 43 3.87 -9.35 -8.80
C ASN A 43 3.84 -10.76 -8.17
N SER A 44 3.39 -11.76 -8.93
CA SER A 44 3.36 -13.17 -8.50
C SER A 44 4.77 -13.71 -8.26
N ALA A 45 5.73 -13.45 -9.16
CA ALA A 45 7.12 -13.85 -8.98
C ALA A 45 7.76 -13.21 -7.73
N LEU A 46 7.54 -11.90 -7.52
CA LEU A 46 8.00 -11.18 -6.33
C LEU A 46 7.38 -11.74 -5.05
N SER A 47 6.09 -12.08 -5.08
CA SER A 47 5.38 -12.69 -3.96
C SER A 47 5.95 -14.07 -3.61
N LYS A 48 6.18 -14.92 -4.61
CA LYS A 48 6.82 -16.24 -4.43
C LYS A 48 8.23 -16.10 -3.86
N TYR A 49 9.02 -15.16 -4.39
CA TYR A 49 10.37 -14.87 -3.90
C TYR A 49 10.34 -14.37 -2.45
N TRP A 50 9.44 -13.45 -2.09
CA TRP A 50 9.30 -12.94 -0.73
C TRP A 50 9.01 -14.08 0.26
N TRP A 51 8.01 -14.90 -0.05
CA TRP A 51 7.56 -15.97 0.84
C TRP A 51 8.53 -17.16 0.90
N GLY A 52 9.39 -17.38 -0.11
CA GLY A 52 10.06 -18.68 -0.25
C GLY A 52 11.57 -18.80 -0.40
N GLN A 53 12.18 -19.80 0.25
CA GLN A 53 13.63 -20.07 0.26
C GLN A 53 14.12 -21.19 -0.67
N THR A 54 13.35 -22.28 -0.83
CA THR A 54 13.77 -23.47 -1.60
C THR A 54 12.97 -23.61 -2.90
N ARG A 55 13.51 -24.24 -3.96
CA ARG A 55 12.87 -24.27 -5.28
C ARG A 55 11.54 -25.05 -5.36
N ASP A 56 11.35 -26.10 -4.54
CA ASP A 56 10.30 -27.11 -4.82
C ASP A 56 9.14 -27.24 -3.81
N GLU A 57 9.08 -26.45 -2.75
CA GLU A 57 7.96 -26.56 -1.79
C GLU A 57 6.81 -25.59 -2.11
N LYS A 58 5.56 -26.06 -2.04
CA LYS A 58 4.37 -25.19 -1.99
C LYS A 58 4.44 -24.34 -0.73
N LYS A 59 4.43 -23.02 -0.89
CA LYS A 59 4.70 -22.08 0.22
C LYS A 59 3.45 -21.36 0.67
N ILE A 60 3.34 -21.20 1.98
CA ILE A 60 2.23 -20.50 2.58
C ILE A 60 2.42 -18.98 2.38
N HIS A 61 1.50 -18.39 1.63
CA HIS A 61 1.36 -16.94 1.56
C HIS A 61 0.57 -16.49 2.80
N TRP A 62 1.27 -15.91 3.78
CA TRP A 62 0.65 -15.50 5.03
C TRP A 62 -0.17 -14.21 4.89
N ILE A 63 0.29 -13.26 4.08
CA ILE A 63 -0.41 -12.02 3.73
C ILE A 63 -0.53 -11.90 2.20
N ASN A 64 -1.66 -11.38 1.73
CA ASN A 64 -1.87 -11.00 0.33
C ASN A 64 -0.80 -9.99 -0.13
N TRP A 65 -0.26 -10.17 -1.33
CA TRP A 65 0.70 -9.27 -1.95
C TRP A 65 0.26 -7.80 -1.94
N GLY A 66 -1.01 -7.51 -2.26
CA GLY A 66 -1.55 -6.14 -2.24
C GLY A 66 -1.41 -5.46 -0.87
N ARG A 67 -1.58 -6.21 0.23
CA ARG A 67 -1.39 -5.71 1.60
C ARG A 67 0.11 -5.54 1.93
N LEU A 68 1.02 -6.27 1.30
CA LEU A 68 2.47 -5.99 1.40
C LEU A 68 2.87 -4.73 0.60
N CYS A 69 2.13 -4.40 -0.46
CA CYS A 69 2.34 -3.20 -1.28
C CYS A 69 1.83 -1.90 -0.63
N THR A 70 1.11 -1.99 0.50
CA THR A 70 0.73 -0.81 1.26
C THR A 70 1.93 -0.22 2.01
N SER A 71 1.78 1.02 2.48
CA SER A 71 2.81 1.71 3.26
C SER A 71 3.10 1.00 4.59
N LYS A 72 4.35 1.05 5.06
CA LYS A 72 4.75 0.64 6.42
C LYS A 72 3.92 1.28 7.53
N ARG A 73 3.32 2.45 7.29
CA ARG A 73 2.39 3.08 8.24
C ARG A 73 1.02 2.42 8.28
N LYS A 74 0.63 1.68 7.24
CA LYS A 74 -0.64 0.94 7.12
C LYS A 74 -0.33 -0.56 7.04
N GLU A 75 0.49 -1.06 7.96
CA GLU A 75 0.90 -2.47 8.09
C GLU A 75 1.74 -3.07 6.94
N GLY A 76 1.76 -2.49 5.75
CA GLY A 76 2.46 -3.10 4.62
C GLY A 76 3.98 -3.09 4.74
N MET A 77 4.64 -3.69 3.74
CA MET A 77 6.10 -3.70 3.66
C MET A 77 6.63 -2.51 2.83
N GLY A 78 5.75 -1.79 2.13
CA GLY A 78 6.15 -0.74 1.19
C GLY A 78 6.76 -1.31 -0.09
N PHE A 79 6.34 -2.51 -0.50
CA PHE A 79 6.56 -2.96 -1.87
C PHE A 79 5.71 -2.15 -2.84
N ARG A 80 6.07 -2.16 -4.11
CA ARG A 80 5.28 -1.54 -5.17
C ARG A 80 4.49 -2.60 -5.91
N ASP A 81 3.20 -2.36 -6.06
CA ASP A 81 2.41 -3.04 -7.08
C ASP A 81 2.89 -2.54 -8.45
N ILE A 82 3.30 -3.46 -9.31
CA ILE A 82 3.95 -3.12 -10.58
C ILE A 82 2.97 -2.41 -11.53
N HIS A 83 1.71 -2.84 -11.56
CA HIS A 83 0.71 -2.24 -12.43
C HIS A 83 0.37 -0.82 -11.98
N ALA A 84 0.06 -0.62 -10.70
CA ALA A 84 -0.23 0.69 -10.15
C ALA A 84 0.97 1.64 -10.25
N PHE A 85 2.20 1.13 -10.10
CA PHE A 85 3.41 1.94 -10.25
C PHE A 85 3.66 2.32 -11.72
N ASN A 86 3.41 1.42 -12.68
CA ASN A 86 3.46 1.74 -14.09
C ASN A 86 2.50 2.88 -14.45
N LEU A 87 1.24 2.80 -14.01
CA LEU A 87 0.26 3.87 -14.24
C LEU A 87 0.67 5.20 -13.60
N ALA A 88 1.23 5.17 -12.38
CA ALA A 88 1.72 6.38 -11.74
C ALA A 88 2.88 7.05 -12.49
N MET A 89 3.77 6.24 -13.09
CA MET A 89 4.88 6.73 -13.91
C MET A 89 4.38 7.29 -15.26
N LEU A 90 3.39 6.67 -15.89
CA LEU A 90 2.78 7.19 -17.11
C LEU A 90 1.96 8.46 -16.86
N ALA A 91 1.25 8.53 -15.74
CA ALA A 91 0.55 9.74 -15.30
C ALA A 91 1.52 10.92 -15.12
N LYS A 92 2.77 10.66 -14.72
CA LYS A 92 3.82 11.69 -14.68
C LYS A 92 4.12 12.24 -16.07
N GLN A 93 4.23 11.38 -17.07
CA GLN A 93 4.48 11.82 -18.45
C GLN A 93 3.30 12.64 -18.98
N ALA A 94 2.06 12.17 -18.75
CA ALA A 94 0.85 12.92 -19.10
C ALA A 94 0.78 14.28 -18.38
N TRP A 95 1.22 14.35 -17.12
CA TRP A 95 1.32 15.61 -16.38
C TRP A 95 2.32 16.58 -17.03
N HIS A 96 3.47 16.10 -17.49
CA HIS A 96 4.43 16.93 -18.22
C HIS A 96 3.86 17.43 -19.55
N LEU A 97 3.13 16.58 -20.29
CA LEU A 97 2.49 16.98 -21.56
C LEU A 97 1.39 18.03 -21.39
N THR A 98 0.78 18.14 -20.20
CA THR A 98 -0.28 19.11 -19.92
C THR A 98 0.26 20.46 -19.44
N HIS A 99 1.37 20.49 -18.71
CA HIS A 99 1.86 21.71 -18.03
C HIS A 99 3.17 22.26 -18.60
N GLU A 100 4.01 21.43 -19.22
CA GLU A 100 5.38 21.78 -19.58
C GLU A 100 5.57 21.82 -21.10
N MET A 101 4.76 22.66 -21.77
CA MET A 101 4.71 22.77 -23.24
C MET A 101 6.02 23.28 -23.88
N HIS A 102 6.91 23.88 -23.08
CA HIS A 102 8.20 24.40 -23.53
C HIS A 102 9.25 23.30 -23.72
N LEU A 103 9.05 22.12 -23.12
CA LEU A 103 10.02 21.02 -23.20
C LEU A 103 10.07 20.42 -24.59
N LEU A 104 11.26 19.99 -25.01
CA LEU A 104 11.47 19.25 -26.25
C LEU A 104 10.57 18.00 -26.31
N PHE A 105 10.40 17.32 -25.18
CA PHE A 105 9.50 16.19 -25.02
C PHE A 105 8.07 16.51 -25.51
N TYR A 106 7.48 17.61 -25.06
CA TYR A 106 6.16 18.04 -25.53
C TYR A 106 6.16 18.36 -27.03
N ARG A 107 7.15 19.12 -27.52
CA ARG A 107 7.22 19.53 -28.93
C ARG A 107 7.29 18.32 -29.88
N VAL A 108 8.09 17.32 -29.53
CA VAL A 108 8.22 16.07 -30.30
C VAL A 108 6.92 15.27 -30.27
N TYR A 109 6.29 15.12 -29.10
CA TYR A 109 5.04 14.37 -28.98
C TYR A 109 3.89 15.07 -29.69
N LYS A 110 3.80 16.40 -29.59
CA LYS A 110 2.79 17.20 -30.29
C LYS A 110 2.91 17.02 -31.80
N ALA A 111 4.11 17.22 -32.36
CA ALA A 111 4.34 17.11 -33.80
C ALA A 111 3.99 15.72 -34.35
N ARG A 112 4.19 14.66 -33.55
CA ARG A 112 3.98 13.28 -34.00
C ARG A 112 2.57 12.74 -33.75
N TYR A 113 1.98 13.05 -32.60
CA TYR A 113 0.77 12.36 -32.11
C TYR A 113 -0.47 13.25 -32.02
N PHE A 114 -0.30 14.56 -31.79
CA PHE A 114 -1.43 15.49 -31.67
C PHE A 114 -1.07 16.85 -32.31
N PRO A 115 -0.81 16.89 -33.63
CA PRO A 115 -0.24 18.08 -34.28
C PRO A 115 -1.21 19.26 -34.29
N SER A 116 -2.51 18.99 -34.41
CA SER A 116 -3.57 19.99 -34.58
C SER A 116 -4.32 20.33 -33.28
N CYS A 117 -4.09 19.60 -32.18
CA CYS A 117 -4.85 19.78 -30.94
C CYS A 117 -3.95 19.79 -29.69
N SER A 118 -4.56 19.92 -28.50
CA SER A 118 -3.85 19.78 -27.23
C SER A 118 -3.76 18.29 -26.85
N PHE A 119 -2.87 17.95 -25.90
CA PHE A 119 -2.77 16.57 -25.42
C PHE A 119 -4.10 16.06 -24.80
N MET A 120 -4.90 16.94 -24.20
CA MET A 120 -6.19 16.56 -23.60
C MET A 120 -7.29 16.36 -24.64
N ASP A 121 -7.15 17.00 -25.80
CA ASP A 121 -8.10 16.90 -26.92
C ASP A 121 -7.65 15.89 -27.98
N ALA A 122 -6.59 15.13 -27.69
CA ALA A 122 -6.02 14.17 -28.62
C ALA A 122 -6.84 12.87 -28.64
N GLU A 123 -7.44 12.56 -29.78
CA GLU A 123 -8.16 11.31 -30.00
C GLU A 123 -7.21 10.17 -30.44
N LEU A 124 -7.60 8.93 -30.15
CA LEU A 124 -6.87 7.75 -30.63
C LEU A 124 -7.08 7.61 -32.14
N GLY A 125 -5.99 7.56 -32.93
CA GLY A 125 -6.05 7.25 -34.35
C GLY A 125 -6.56 5.84 -34.65
N ALA A 126 -6.48 5.41 -35.92
CA ALA A 126 -7.17 4.24 -36.50
C ALA A 126 -6.86 2.82 -35.91
N ASN A 127 -6.22 2.70 -34.74
CA ASN A 127 -6.11 1.44 -33.97
C ASN A 127 -6.23 1.71 -32.46
N PRO A 128 -7.45 1.69 -31.88
CA PRO A 128 -7.67 2.04 -30.48
C PRO A 128 -7.83 0.80 -29.58
N SER A 129 -7.44 0.89 -28.31
CA SER A 129 -8.02 0.05 -27.26
C SER A 129 -8.85 0.93 -26.32
N MET A 130 -10.17 0.90 -26.54
CA MET A 130 -11.30 1.40 -25.73
C MET A 130 -11.04 2.53 -24.73
N VAL A 131 -11.59 3.72 -25.02
CA VAL A 131 -12.17 4.63 -24.02
C VAL A 131 -13.41 5.30 -24.64
N ALA A 132 -14.46 5.44 -23.84
CA ALA A 132 -15.72 6.09 -24.18
C ALA A 132 -15.53 7.59 -24.48
N ASP A 133 -16.27 8.07 -25.47
CA ASP A 133 -16.45 9.47 -25.82
C ASP A 133 -16.92 10.27 -24.58
N LEU A 134 -16.20 11.35 -24.26
CA LEU A 134 -16.48 12.30 -23.18
C LEU A 134 -16.52 13.72 -23.75
N SER A 135 -17.36 13.92 -24.76
CA SER A 135 -17.65 15.23 -25.36
C SER A 135 -18.35 16.22 -24.40
N LEU A 136 -18.79 15.78 -23.21
CA LEU A 136 -19.42 16.64 -22.20
C LEU A 136 -18.39 17.52 -21.48
N LYS A 137 -18.47 18.84 -21.67
CA LYS A 137 -17.62 19.81 -20.95
C LYS A 137 -18.35 20.34 -19.72
N VAL A 138 -17.59 20.77 -18.71
CA VAL A 138 -18.15 21.38 -17.50
C VAL A 138 -18.97 22.64 -17.83
N ALA A 139 -18.60 23.36 -18.89
CA ALA A 139 -19.36 24.50 -19.42
C ALA A 139 -20.81 24.12 -19.81
N ASP A 140 -21.04 22.90 -20.29
CA ASP A 140 -22.36 22.43 -20.73
C ASP A 140 -23.32 22.16 -19.55
N LEU A 141 -22.76 22.09 -18.33
CA LEU A 141 -23.43 21.89 -17.05
C LEU A 141 -23.65 23.21 -16.27
N ILE A 142 -23.22 24.34 -16.83
CA ILE A 142 -23.39 25.67 -16.22
C ILE A 142 -24.44 26.42 -17.03
N ASP A 143 -25.43 26.99 -16.35
CA ASP A 143 -26.35 27.93 -16.97
C ASP A 143 -25.61 29.26 -17.19
N THR A 144 -25.36 29.57 -18.46
CA THR A 144 -24.64 30.78 -18.90
C THR A 144 -25.35 32.08 -18.53
N THR A 145 -26.65 32.01 -18.21
CA THR A 145 -27.48 33.18 -17.88
C THR A 145 -27.39 33.53 -16.39
N THR A 146 -27.35 32.52 -15.54
CA THR A 146 -27.36 32.69 -14.07
C THR A 146 -25.98 32.46 -13.44
N ASN A 147 -25.01 31.95 -14.21
CA ASN A 147 -23.69 31.51 -13.74
C ASN A 147 -23.79 30.55 -12.55
N GLN A 148 -24.80 29.66 -12.59
CA GLN A 148 -25.04 28.61 -11.61
C GLN A 148 -25.00 27.24 -12.28
N TRP A 149 -24.75 26.20 -11.48
CA TRP A 149 -24.87 24.82 -11.95
C TRP A 149 -26.29 24.55 -12.41
N ASP A 150 -26.45 24.03 -13.62
CA ASP A 150 -27.73 23.51 -14.12
C ASP A 150 -28.06 22.23 -13.35
N ARG A 151 -28.82 22.40 -12.26
CA ARG A 151 -29.19 21.31 -11.36
C ARG A 151 -29.94 20.21 -12.10
N GLY A 152 -30.76 20.56 -13.09
CA GLY A 152 -31.50 19.59 -13.90
C GLY A 152 -30.55 18.63 -14.61
N LYS A 153 -29.57 19.16 -15.34
CA LYS A 153 -28.57 18.34 -16.04
C LYS A 153 -27.69 17.55 -15.09
N VAL A 154 -27.24 18.16 -13.98
CA VAL A 154 -26.38 17.47 -12.99
C VAL A 154 -27.11 16.31 -12.32
N HIS A 155 -28.41 16.47 -12.01
CA HIS A 155 -29.24 15.41 -11.45
C HIS A 155 -29.55 14.29 -12.46
N THR A 156 -29.54 14.55 -13.77
CA THR A 156 -29.78 13.52 -14.78
C THR A 156 -28.51 12.72 -15.11
N ILE A 157 -27.34 13.36 -15.09
CA ILE A 157 -26.11 12.77 -15.65
C ILE A 157 -25.26 12.02 -14.60
N PHE A 158 -25.21 12.48 -13.35
CA PHE A 158 -24.29 11.94 -12.34
C PHE A 158 -25.00 11.09 -11.27
N GLU A 159 -24.27 10.25 -10.53
CA GLU A 159 -24.79 9.50 -9.37
C GLU A 159 -24.90 10.39 -8.12
N PRO A 160 -25.77 10.07 -7.13
CA PRO A 160 -26.09 10.92 -5.98
C PRO A 160 -24.87 11.47 -5.23
N ASP A 161 -23.90 10.62 -4.92
CA ASP A 161 -22.68 11.04 -4.19
C ASP A 161 -21.84 12.04 -4.99
N THR A 162 -21.78 11.86 -6.31
CA THR A 162 -21.02 12.73 -7.22
C THR A 162 -21.74 14.07 -7.44
N ARG A 163 -23.09 14.08 -7.44
CA ARG A 163 -23.90 15.31 -7.55
C ARG A 163 -23.63 16.26 -6.39
N GLU A 164 -23.64 15.72 -5.18
CA GLU A 164 -23.41 16.50 -3.95
C GLU A 164 -22.02 17.14 -3.93
N ASP A 165 -21.01 16.45 -4.46
CA ASP A 165 -19.67 16.99 -4.57
C ASP A 165 -19.56 18.06 -5.66
N ILE A 166 -20.23 17.89 -6.80
CA ILE A 166 -20.27 18.89 -7.88
C ILE A 166 -20.96 20.18 -7.41
N LEU A 167 -22.12 20.07 -6.77
CA LEU A 167 -22.91 21.23 -6.32
C LEU A 167 -22.22 22.05 -5.22
N LYS A 168 -21.27 21.47 -4.48
CA LYS A 168 -20.46 22.18 -3.47
C LYS A 168 -19.35 23.04 -4.10
N ILE A 169 -19.03 22.85 -5.38
CA ILE A 169 -18.02 23.64 -6.08
C ILE A 169 -18.59 25.04 -6.34
N LYS A 170 -18.02 26.06 -5.69
CA LYS A 170 -18.38 27.47 -5.96
C LYS A 170 -17.89 27.87 -7.34
N LEU A 171 -18.81 28.26 -8.22
CA LEU A 171 -18.47 28.85 -9.52
C LEU A 171 -17.83 30.23 -9.28
N SER A 172 -16.65 30.44 -9.85
CA SER A 172 -15.85 31.65 -9.64
C SER A 172 -16.25 32.72 -10.66
N ASN A 173 -16.49 33.96 -10.22
CA ASN A 173 -16.84 35.09 -11.11
C ASN A 173 -15.60 35.75 -11.74
N VAL A 174 -14.48 35.02 -11.83
CA VAL A 174 -13.19 35.54 -12.28
C VAL A 174 -12.93 35.00 -13.66
N ALA A 175 -12.66 35.88 -14.63
CA ALA A 175 -12.14 35.55 -15.95
C ALA A 175 -10.69 35.00 -15.89
N SER A 176 -10.41 34.14 -14.91
CA SER A 176 -9.15 33.43 -14.79
C SER A 176 -9.23 32.20 -15.68
N ARG A 177 -8.24 32.03 -16.55
CA ARG A 177 -8.10 30.81 -17.36
C ARG A 177 -8.03 29.60 -16.44
N ASP A 178 -8.77 28.55 -16.82
CA ASP A 178 -8.76 27.26 -16.12
C ASP A 178 -7.33 26.74 -15.94
N ARG A 179 -7.09 26.15 -14.77
CA ARG A 179 -5.80 25.53 -14.43
C ARG A 179 -6.03 24.13 -13.93
N LEU A 180 -5.30 23.18 -14.49
CA LEU A 180 -5.33 21.80 -14.03
C LEU A 180 -4.58 21.70 -12.71
N ILE A 181 -5.20 21.09 -11.69
CA ILE A 181 -4.63 20.94 -10.35
C ILE A 181 -4.62 19.47 -9.93
N TRP A 182 -3.62 19.10 -9.14
CA TRP A 182 -3.52 17.74 -8.61
C TRP A 182 -4.11 17.66 -7.20
N LYS A 183 -5.39 17.31 -7.09
CA LYS A 183 -6.18 17.37 -5.83
C LYS A 183 -5.73 16.46 -4.68
N GLU A 184 -4.79 15.56 -4.91
CA GLU A 184 -4.42 14.51 -3.94
C GLU A 184 -3.46 14.96 -2.84
N ASN A 185 -2.99 16.21 -2.88
CA ASN A 185 -2.20 16.78 -1.78
C ASN A 185 -2.52 18.26 -1.58
N LYS A 186 -2.25 18.75 -0.36
CA LYS A 186 -2.46 20.15 0.01
C LYS A 186 -1.67 21.15 -0.84
N ALA A 187 -0.59 20.70 -1.47
CA ALA A 187 0.23 21.54 -2.34
C ALA A 187 -0.36 21.65 -3.76
N ASN A 188 -1.41 20.90 -4.09
CA ASN A 188 -2.02 20.80 -5.41
C ASN A 188 -1.04 20.48 -6.56
N LYS A 189 0.11 19.86 -6.22
CA LYS A 189 1.21 19.55 -7.16
C LYS A 189 1.29 18.06 -7.44
N PHE A 190 1.48 17.68 -8.70
CA PHE A 190 1.63 16.28 -9.05
C PHE A 190 2.86 15.65 -8.38
N SER A 191 2.70 14.41 -7.91
CA SER A 191 3.81 13.55 -7.56
C SER A 191 3.49 12.10 -7.91
N VAL A 192 4.50 11.35 -8.36
CA VAL A 192 4.36 9.90 -8.63
C VAL A 192 3.85 9.16 -7.40
N LYS A 193 4.25 9.60 -6.20
CA LYS A 193 3.80 8.99 -4.94
C LYS A 193 2.30 9.09 -4.73
N THR A 194 1.71 10.27 -4.95
CA THR A 194 0.25 10.46 -4.82
C THR A 194 -0.50 9.83 -5.98
N ALA A 195 0.06 9.88 -7.21
CA ALA A 195 -0.52 9.17 -8.36
C ALA A 195 -0.56 7.65 -8.15
N TYR A 196 0.48 7.09 -7.52
CA TYR A 196 0.52 5.68 -7.14
C TYR A 196 -0.57 5.33 -6.12
N GLN A 197 -0.85 6.20 -5.15
CA GLN A 197 -1.95 5.99 -4.20
C GLN A 197 -3.32 6.03 -4.88
N VAL A 198 -3.51 6.91 -5.87
CA VAL A 198 -4.71 6.91 -6.71
C VAL A 198 -4.81 5.60 -7.50
N ALA A 199 -3.75 5.18 -8.19
CA ALA A 199 -3.73 3.95 -8.97
C ALA A 199 -4.03 2.71 -8.11
N LEU A 200 -3.49 2.64 -6.89
CA LEU A 200 -3.82 1.58 -5.94
C LEU A 200 -5.31 1.58 -5.56
N ARG A 201 -5.92 2.75 -5.32
CA ARG A 201 -7.36 2.85 -4.99
C ARG A 201 -8.25 2.44 -6.17
N LEU A 202 -7.83 2.74 -7.40
CA LEU A 202 -8.54 2.34 -8.62
C LEU A 202 -8.48 0.83 -8.87
N HIS A 203 -7.36 0.17 -8.55
CA HIS A 203 -7.17 -1.27 -8.80
C HIS A 203 -7.55 -2.19 -7.64
N HIS A 204 -7.53 -1.66 -6.42
CA HIS A 204 -7.96 -2.36 -5.23
C HIS A 204 -9.06 -1.52 -4.58
N PRO A 205 -10.33 -1.71 -4.99
CA PRO A 205 -11.48 -1.07 -4.34
C PRO A 205 -11.40 -1.32 -2.83
N GLN A 206 -11.68 -0.27 -2.06
CA GLN A 206 -11.22 -0.11 -0.70
C GLN A 206 -11.50 -1.32 0.21
N ILE A 207 -10.47 -1.76 0.95
CA ILE A 207 -10.68 -2.28 2.30
C ILE A 207 -11.02 -1.05 3.14
N GLY A 208 -12.28 -0.90 3.55
CA GLY A 208 -12.75 0.25 4.30
C GLY A 208 -11.82 0.59 5.48
N GLU A 209 -11.55 1.89 5.69
CA GLU A 209 -10.84 2.31 6.90
C GLU A 209 -11.76 2.09 8.10
N HIS A 210 -11.33 1.23 9.02
CA HIS A 210 -12.01 1.00 10.29
C HIS A 210 -11.76 2.17 11.24
N SER A 211 -12.65 2.36 12.22
CA SER A 211 -12.57 3.45 13.20
C SER A 211 -11.23 3.53 13.94
N LEU A 212 -10.53 2.40 14.08
CA LEU A 212 -9.22 2.29 14.73
C LEU A 212 -8.01 2.51 13.81
N ALA A 213 -8.23 2.73 12.50
CA ALA A 213 -7.15 2.84 11.52
C ALA A 213 -6.13 3.95 11.85
N SER A 214 -6.56 5.03 12.52
CA SER A 214 -5.64 6.08 12.99
C SER A 214 -4.69 5.60 14.09
N MET A 215 -5.19 4.83 15.04
CA MET A 215 -4.39 4.26 16.15
C MET A 215 -3.42 3.21 15.61
N ASP A 216 -3.88 2.33 14.72
CA ASP A 216 -3.03 1.32 14.10
C ASP A 216 -1.89 1.96 13.30
N ARG A 217 -2.17 3.08 12.61
CA ARG A 217 -1.13 3.85 11.92
C ARG A 217 -0.04 4.38 12.86
N LYS A 218 -0.41 4.83 14.06
CA LYS A 218 0.55 5.28 15.08
C LYS A 218 1.41 4.13 15.57
N MET A 219 0.78 2.98 15.85
CA MET A 219 1.48 1.77 16.29
C MET A 219 2.48 1.27 15.24
N TRP A 220 2.06 1.13 13.99
CA TRP A 220 2.97 0.70 12.92
C TRP A 220 4.13 1.68 12.71
N LYS A 221 3.86 3.00 12.75
CA LYS A 221 4.92 4.01 12.70
C LYS A 221 5.94 3.80 13.82
N ARG A 222 5.48 3.48 15.04
CA ARG A 222 6.34 3.24 16.20
C ARG A 222 7.20 1.99 16.06
N ILE A 223 6.60 0.85 15.66
CA ILE A 223 7.32 -0.42 15.43
C ILE A 223 8.46 -0.23 14.42
N TRP A 224 8.21 0.51 13.34
CA TRP A 224 9.23 0.74 12.32
C TRP A 224 10.31 1.76 12.73
N SER A 225 10.02 2.63 13.70
CA SER A 225 10.95 3.63 14.24
C SER A 225 11.80 3.13 15.40
N LEU A 226 11.62 1.89 15.87
CA LEU A 226 12.41 1.33 16.97
C LEU A 226 13.90 1.30 16.64
N ASN A 227 14.73 1.68 17.61
CA ASN A 227 16.18 1.59 17.53
C ASN A 227 16.66 0.17 17.87
N VAL A 228 16.21 -0.81 17.08
CA VAL A 228 16.58 -2.22 17.21
C VAL A 228 17.06 -2.77 15.86
N PRO A 229 17.82 -3.88 15.84
CA PRO A 229 18.30 -4.47 14.60
C PRO A 229 17.15 -4.70 13.60
N PRO A 230 17.35 -4.52 12.28
CA PRO A 230 16.30 -4.67 11.27
C PRO A 230 15.56 -6.01 11.31
N LYS A 231 16.24 -7.09 11.73
CA LYS A 231 15.64 -8.41 11.91
C LYS A 231 14.57 -8.42 13.00
N VAL A 232 14.80 -7.69 14.10
CA VAL A 232 13.86 -7.56 15.22
C VAL A 232 12.64 -6.77 14.78
N ARG A 233 12.81 -5.63 14.09
CA ARG A 233 11.66 -4.88 13.52
C ARG A 233 10.82 -5.73 12.56
N ASN A 234 11.48 -6.53 11.70
CA ASN A 234 10.78 -7.45 10.81
C ASN A 234 10.03 -8.54 11.57
N PHE A 235 10.64 -9.11 12.61
CA PHE A 235 9.99 -10.09 13.48
C PHE A 235 8.76 -9.49 14.19
N MET A 236 8.91 -8.34 14.84
CA MET A 236 7.82 -7.64 15.51
C MET A 236 6.67 -7.33 14.56
N TRP A 237 6.97 -6.87 13.35
CA TRP A 237 5.96 -6.67 12.31
C TRP A 237 5.20 -7.97 12.00
N ARG A 238 5.91 -9.10 11.81
CA ARG A 238 5.28 -10.40 11.53
C ARG A 238 4.45 -10.92 12.69
N ALA A 239 4.91 -10.72 13.92
CA ALA A 239 4.20 -11.13 15.12
C ALA A 239 2.91 -10.32 15.30
N CYS A 240 3.01 -9.00 15.17
CA CYS A 240 1.87 -8.07 15.23
C CYS A 240 0.87 -8.27 14.09
N SER A 241 1.32 -8.67 12.90
CA SER A 241 0.44 -9.03 11.77
C SER A 241 -0.11 -10.47 11.82
N ASN A 242 0.16 -11.22 12.91
CA ASN A 242 -0.22 -12.62 13.10
C ASN A 242 0.17 -13.55 11.94
N ILE A 243 1.42 -13.45 11.46
CA ILE A 243 1.91 -14.18 10.26
C ILE A 243 3.16 -15.01 10.51
N LEU A 244 3.47 -15.30 11.77
CA LEU A 244 4.44 -16.35 12.10
C LEU A 244 3.75 -17.72 12.03
N PRO A 245 4.51 -18.78 11.71
CA PRO A 245 3.99 -20.14 11.55
C PRO A 245 3.73 -20.80 12.92
N THR A 246 2.81 -20.26 13.71
CA THR A 246 2.33 -20.95 14.91
C THR A 246 1.38 -22.08 14.52
N LYS A 247 1.22 -23.10 15.36
CA LYS A 247 0.30 -24.22 15.04
C LYS A 247 -1.13 -23.74 14.79
N ALA A 248 -1.64 -22.79 15.57
CA ALA A 248 -2.96 -22.19 15.33
C ALA A 248 -3.07 -21.57 13.92
N ASN A 249 -2.04 -20.83 13.48
CA ASN A 249 -1.99 -20.24 12.14
C ASN A 249 -1.80 -21.29 11.04
N LEU A 250 -1.11 -22.40 11.31
CA LEU A 250 -0.95 -23.52 10.38
C LEU A 250 -2.28 -24.26 10.15
N VAL A 251 -3.05 -24.49 11.21
CA VAL A 251 -4.42 -25.05 11.13
C VAL A 251 -5.33 -24.15 10.30
N GLN A 252 -5.29 -22.83 10.52
CA GLN A 252 -6.04 -21.86 9.68
C GLN A 252 -5.64 -21.92 8.20
N LYS A 253 -4.41 -22.35 7.90
CA LYS A 253 -3.92 -22.56 6.52
C LYS A 253 -4.12 -23.99 6.03
N LYS A 254 -4.95 -24.79 6.72
CA LYS A 254 -5.33 -26.17 6.40
C LYS A 254 -4.14 -27.15 6.41
N VAL A 255 -3.10 -26.84 7.18
CA VAL A 255 -2.01 -27.80 7.46
C VAL A 255 -2.46 -28.70 8.60
N GLN A 256 -2.33 -30.01 8.43
CA GLN A 256 -2.71 -31.01 9.43
C GLN A 256 -1.69 -31.05 10.56
N VAL A 257 -1.93 -30.28 11.61
CA VAL A 257 -1.14 -30.26 12.85
C VAL A 257 -2.07 -30.07 14.04
N ASP A 258 -1.74 -30.69 15.17
CA ASP A 258 -2.42 -30.44 16.44
C ASP A 258 -2.15 -28.98 16.90
N PRO A 259 -3.18 -28.13 17.10
CA PRO A 259 -3.02 -26.74 17.51
C PRO A 259 -2.44 -26.58 18.92
N ILE A 260 -2.41 -27.63 19.76
CA ILE A 260 -1.95 -27.52 21.14
C ILE A 260 -0.45 -27.21 21.21
N CYS A 261 -0.09 -26.26 22.06
CA CYS A 261 1.29 -25.87 22.33
C CYS A 261 2.08 -27.04 22.93
N THR A 262 3.20 -27.41 22.32
CA THR A 262 4.05 -28.52 22.82
C THR A 262 4.80 -28.18 24.10
N VAL A 263 4.88 -26.90 24.46
CA VAL A 263 5.59 -26.45 25.67
C VAL A 263 4.71 -26.57 26.91
N CYS A 264 3.45 -26.15 26.83
CA CYS A 264 2.54 -26.20 27.99
C CYS A 264 1.56 -27.37 27.97
N GLY A 265 1.26 -27.94 26.80
CA GLY A 265 0.30 -29.04 26.63
C GLY A 265 -1.17 -28.71 26.92
N GLN A 266 -1.50 -27.44 27.17
CA GLN A 266 -2.81 -27.04 27.71
C GLN A 266 -3.61 -26.09 26.81
N HIS A 267 -2.93 -25.20 26.07
CA HIS A 267 -3.56 -24.13 25.30
C HIS A 267 -3.13 -24.21 23.83
N GLU A 268 -3.95 -23.65 22.94
CA GLU A 268 -3.59 -23.51 21.53
C GLU A 268 -2.35 -22.62 21.36
N GLU A 269 -1.49 -23.00 20.42
CA GLU A 269 -0.26 -22.30 20.09
C GLU A 269 -0.55 -21.05 19.24
N THR A 270 -1.02 -19.99 19.90
CA THR A 270 -1.24 -18.67 19.30
C THR A 270 0.00 -17.77 19.47
N MET A 271 0.05 -16.66 18.72
CA MET A 271 1.11 -15.65 18.86
C MET A 271 1.21 -15.08 20.28
N GLY A 272 0.06 -14.73 20.88
CA GLY A 272 0.01 -14.26 22.26
C GLY A 272 0.47 -15.33 23.24
N HIS A 273 0.07 -16.59 22.99
CA HIS A 273 0.48 -17.70 23.82
C HIS A 273 2.00 -17.90 23.82
N ILE A 274 2.63 -18.11 22.66
CA ILE A 274 4.07 -18.41 22.59
C ILE A 274 4.91 -17.24 23.11
N LEU A 275 4.56 -16.01 22.76
CA LEU A 275 5.40 -14.84 23.06
C LEU A 275 5.12 -14.21 24.43
N TRP A 276 3.92 -14.42 25.00
CA TRP A 276 3.50 -13.71 26.21
C TRP A 276 2.84 -14.57 27.30
N GLU A 277 2.17 -15.68 27.02
CA GLU A 277 1.41 -16.38 28.08
C GLU A 277 2.03 -17.70 28.51
N CYS A 278 2.69 -18.39 27.58
CA CYS A 278 3.26 -19.72 27.78
C CYS A 278 4.29 -19.73 28.91
N LEU A 279 4.44 -20.88 29.57
CA LEU A 279 5.36 -21.07 30.69
C LEU A 279 6.80 -20.65 30.35
N LEU A 280 7.29 -21.04 29.17
CA LEU A 280 8.63 -20.65 28.70
C LEU A 280 8.76 -19.13 28.56
N ALA A 281 7.77 -18.48 27.93
CA ALA A 281 7.76 -17.03 27.84
C ALA A 281 7.73 -16.39 29.23
N ARG A 282 6.91 -16.89 30.17
CA ARG A 282 6.85 -16.36 31.54
C ARG A 282 8.22 -16.36 32.20
N ASN A 283 8.96 -17.45 32.05
CA ASN A 283 10.31 -17.55 32.61
C ASN A 283 11.28 -16.55 31.98
N VAL A 284 11.25 -16.38 30.64
CA VAL A 284 12.10 -15.40 29.95
C VAL A 284 11.78 -13.97 30.38
N TRP A 285 10.50 -13.59 30.38
CA TRP A 285 10.07 -12.26 30.77
C TRP A 285 10.31 -11.95 32.26
N ALA A 286 10.26 -12.96 33.14
CA ALA A 286 10.56 -12.79 34.57
C ALA A 286 12.03 -12.42 34.85
N GLN A 287 12.95 -12.74 33.95
CA GLN A 287 14.36 -12.38 34.09
C GLN A 287 14.63 -10.89 33.78
N VAL A 288 13.64 -10.18 33.24
CA VAL A 288 13.78 -8.79 32.80
C VAL A 288 13.45 -7.86 33.95
N ARG A 289 14.46 -7.13 34.46
CA ARG A 289 14.34 -6.24 35.63
C ARG A 289 13.61 -4.90 35.38
N SER A 290 12.76 -4.81 34.35
CA SER A 290 12.07 -3.56 33.97
C SER A 290 10.61 -3.55 34.42
N ARG A 291 9.89 -2.44 34.19
CA ARG A 291 8.44 -2.34 34.44
C ARG A 291 7.58 -3.28 33.58
N ILE A 292 8.21 -4.14 32.77
CA ILE A 292 7.55 -5.18 31.98
C ILE A 292 7.22 -6.37 32.90
N GLN A 293 6.49 -6.13 33.99
CA GLN A 293 5.85 -7.22 34.71
C GLN A 293 4.66 -7.67 33.88
N LYS A 294 4.53 -8.99 33.66
CA LYS A 294 3.42 -9.55 32.88
C LYS A 294 2.10 -9.13 33.49
N THR A 295 1.42 -8.20 32.83
CA THR A 295 0.02 -7.92 33.06
C THR A 295 -0.78 -9.14 32.63
N SER A 296 -1.77 -9.55 33.43
CA SER A 296 -2.78 -10.53 33.00
C SER A 296 -3.47 -10.00 31.75
N SER A 297 -3.07 -10.47 30.57
CA SER A 297 -3.70 -10.05 29.33
C SER A 297 -5.01 -10.80 29.17
N LEU A 298 -6.11 -10.07 29.24
CA LEU A 298 -7.42 -10.49 28.74
C LEU A 298 -7.55 -10.24 27.21
N GLU A 299 -6.44 -9.87 26.54
CA GLU A 299 -6.50 -9.36 25.18
C GLU A 299 -6.38 -10.46 24.12
N ALA A 300 -7.30 -10.42 23.15
CA ALA A 300 -7.48 -11.46 22.14
C ALA A 300 -6.35 -11.58 21.10
N SER A 301 -5.37 -10.66 21.04
CA SER A 301 -4.26 -10.76 20.07
C SER A 301 -2.97 -10.08 20.52
N PHE A 302 -1.84 -10.60 20.03
CA PHE A 302 -0.50 -10.03 20.29
C PHE A 302 -0.37 -8.57 19.82
N PHE A 303 -1.08 -8.18 18.76
CA PHE A 303 -1.10 -6.79 18.30
C PHE A 303 -1.66 -5.85 19.38
N LEU A 304 -2.78 -6.21 19.98
CA LEU A 304 -3.44 -5.37 20.99
C LEU A 304 -2.58 -5.31 22.27
N LEU A 305 -2.00 -6.43 22.69
CA LEU A 305 -1.03 -6.48 23.78
C LEU A 305 0.14 -5.50 23.54
N MET A 306 0.76 -5.56 22.35
CA MET A 306 1.86 -4.66 22.01
C MET A 306 1.42 -3.19 21.96
N ARG A 307 0.17 -2.92 21.59
CA ARG A 307 -0.41 -1.57 21.64
C ARG A 307 -0.54 -1.08 23.07
N GLN A 308 -1.04 -1.91 23.98
CA GLN A 308 -1.15 -1.58 25.41
C GLN A 308 0.23 -1.36 26.04
N MET A 309 1.22 -2.19 25.70
CA MET A 309 2.60 -2.01 26.14
C MET A 309 3.20 -0.69 25.65
N MET A 310 2.89 -0.27 24.42
CA MET A 310 3.36 1.00 23.86
C MET A 310 2.84 2.22 24.65
N GLU A 311 1.64 2.15 25.22
CA GLU A 311 1.07 3.24 26.02
C GLU A 311 1.65 3.30 27.44
N ARG A 312 2.12 2.17 27.97
CA ARG A 312 2.59 2.04 29.35
C ARG A 312 4.11 2.17 29.51
N LEU A 313 4.87 1.78 28.49
CA LEU A 313 6.33 1.68 28.57
C LEU A 313 7.01 2.91 27.97
N SER A 314 8.18 3.27 28.52
CA SER A 314 9.06 4.22 27.87
C SER A 314 9.61 3.66 26.55
N GLY A 315 10.18 4.53 25.70
CA GLY A 315 10.73 4.10 24.41
C GLY A 315 11.81 3.02 24.53
N LYS A 316 12.72 3.15 25.50
CA LYS A 316 13.80 2.17 25.73
C LYS A 316 13.26 0.84 26.25
N GLU A 317 12.26 0.87 27.15
CA GLU A 317 11.63 -0.35 27.66
C GLU A 317 10.86 -1.09 26.56
N PHE A 318 10.22 -0.36 25.65
CA PHE A 318 9.54 -0.96 24.50
C PHE A 318 10.52 -1.52 23.45
N GLU A 319 11.69 -0.91 23.28
CA GLU A 319 12.76 -1.48 22.46
C GLU A 319 13.32 -2.77 23.08
N LEU A 320 13.50 -2.77 24.40
CA LEU A 320 13.90 -3.95 25.14
C LEU A 320 12.85 -5.06 25.01
N SER A 321 11.56 -4.75 25.15
CA SER A 321 10.48 -5.73 24.98
C SER A 321 10.48 -6.35 23.58
N ALA A 322 10.70 -5.54 22.54
CA ALA A 322 10.82 -6.04 21.17
C ALA A 322 12.01 -6.97 20.94
N MET A 323 13.10 -6.83 21.71
CA MET A 323 14.28 -7.69 21.61
C MET A 323 14.14 -9.01 22.37
N ILE A 324 13.26 -9.06 23.38
CA ILE A 324 13.02 -10.24 24.22
C ILE A 324 11.94 -11.14 23.62
N ALA A 325 10.93 -10.55 23.00
CA ALA A 325 9.86 -11.25 22.29
C ALA A 325 10.40 -12.07 21.11
#